data_AF-A0A4V3MJ65-F1
#
_entry.id   AF-A0A4V3MJ65-F1
#
_cell.length_a   1.000
_cell.length_b   1.000
_cell.length_c   1.000
_cell.angle_alpha   90.00
_cell.angle_beta   90.00
_cell.angle_gamma   90.00
#
_symmetry.space_group_name_H-M   'P 1'
#
loop_
_entity.id
_entity.type
_entity.pdbx_description
1 polymer ?
#
loop_
_entity_poly.entity_id
_entity_poly.type
_entity_poly.pdbx_seq_one_letter_code
_entity_poly.pdbx_strand_id
1 'polypeptide(L)'
;TGSFKARGATNRLLALDAADVAHGIVTASGGNHGIATARAGFMAQVPATIFLPNNASLEKIEKLRAWKADVRIVGSAWHESNVAALAFHRETGAAYFHPFAAADVVAGQGTVGLEL
;
A
#
# COMPACT_ATOMS: atom_id res chain seq x y z
N THR A 1 3.73 -5.82 18.68
CA THR A 1 3.27 -6.31 17.37
C THR A 1 2.39 -5.26 16.73
N GLY A 2 2.50 -5.10 15.41
CA GLY A 2 1.34 -4.69 14.62
C GLY A 2 1.04 -3.20 14.57
N SER A 3 2.01 -2.43 14.05
CA SER A 3 1.83 -1.08 13.49
C SER A 3 0.39 -0.81 13.04
N PHE A 4 -0.25 0.15 13.71
CA PHE A 4 -1.62 0.65 13.52
C PHE A 4 -2.01 0.90 12.05
N LYS A 5 -1.03 1.10 11.16
CA LYS A 5 -1.21 1.26 9.72
C LYS A 5 -1.76 0.01 9.02
N ALA A 6 -1.48 -1.19 9.54
CA ALA A 6 -1.98 -2.44 8.97
C ALA A 6 -3.51 -2.55 9.05
N ARG A 7 -4.14 -2.05 10.13
CA ARG A 7 -5.60 -2.08 10.29
C ARG A 7 -6.29 -1.10 9.32
N GLY A 8 -5.73 0.11 9.15
CA GLY A 8 -6.29 1.12 8.24
C GLY A 8 -6.23 0.72 6.76
N ALA A 9 -5.11 0.12 6.32
CA ALA A 9 -4.97 -0.37 4.94
C ALA A 9 -5.94 -1.52 4.65
N THR A 10 -6.09 -2.49 5.57
CA THR A 10 -7.04 -3.59 5.42
C THR A 10 -8.48 -3.08 5.43
N ASN A 11 -8.85 -2.16 6.32
CA ASN A 11 -10.22 -1.65 6.39
C ASN A 11 -10.60 -0.82 5.14
N ARG A 12 -9.66 -0.01 4.61
CA ARG A 12 -9.89 0.69 3.34
C ARG A 12 -10.07 -0.29 2.19
N LEU A 13 -9.28 -1.35 2.14
CA LEU A 13 -9.37 -2.32 1.06
C LEU A 13 -10.61 -3.21 1.14
N LEU A 14 -11.10 -3.51 2.36
CA LEU A 14 -12.38 -4.19 2.59
C LEU A 14 -13.60 -3.29 2.38
N ALA A 15 -13.42 -1.97 2.47
CA ALA A 15 -14.48 -0.98 2.24
C ALA A 15 -14.57 -0.52 0.77
N LEU A 16 -13.61 -0.91 -0.08
CA LEU A 16 -13.67 -0.68 -1.52
C LEU A 16 -14.48 -1.79 -2.17
N ASP A 17 -15.28 -1.42 -3.17
CA ASP A 17 -15.96 -2.40 -4.00
C ASP A 17 -14.93 -3.21 -4.79
N ALA A 18 -15.21 -4.49 -5.03
CA ALA A 18 -14.33 -5.35 -5.81
C ALA A 18 -14.00 -4.77 -7.20
N ALA A 19 -14.89 -3.93 -7.74
CA ALA A 19 -14.68 -3.20 -8.99
C ALA A 19 -13.55 -2.17 -8.91
N ASP A 20 -13.39 -1.47 -7.78
CA ASP A 20 -12.39 -0.41 -7.62
C ASP A 20 -10.96 -0.94 -7.54
N VAL A 21 -10.81 -2.21 -7.15
CA VAL A 21 -9.52 -2.89 -7.00
C VAL A 21 -9.36 -4.06 -7.98
N ALA A 22 -10.22 -4.15 -9.00
CA ALA A 22 -10.22 -5.25 -9.97
C ALA A 22 -8.87 -5.38 -10.71
N HIS A 23 -8.17 -4.26 -10.90
CA HIS A 23 -6.85 -4.20 -11.53
C HIS A 23 -5.68 -4.22 -10.53
N GLY A 24 -5.96 -4.50 -9.26
CA GLY A 24 -4.96 -4.48 -8.19
C GLY A 24 -4.80 -3.11 -7.54
N ILE A 25 -3.85 -3.02 -6.63
CA ILE A 25 -3.46 -1.81 -5.90
C ILE A 25 -1.99 -1.49 -6.13
N VAL A 26 -1.66 -0.20 -6.10
CA VAL A 26 -0.29 0.28 -6.30
C VAL A 26 0.07 1.40 -5.33
N THR A 27 1.31 1.41 -4.83
CA THR A 27 1.85 2.55 -4.05
C THR A 27 3.37 2.67 -4.24
N ALA A 28 3.92 3.85 -3.95
CA ALA A 28 5.37 4.05 -3.76
C ALA A 28 5.71 4.23 -2.28
N SER A 29 6.19 3.18 -1.60
CA SER A 29 6.67 3.26 -0.21
C SER A 29 7.37 1.97 0.23
N GLY A 30 8.60 2.07 0.72
CA GLY A 30 9.30 0.96 1.39
C GLY A 30 9.09 0.88 2.90
N GLY A 31 8.37 1.86 3.47
CA GLY A 31 8.09 1.91 4.91
C GLY A 31 6.81 1.18 5.30
N ASN A 32 6.29 1.54 6.47
CA ASN A 32 5.09 0.93 7.04
C ASN A 32 3.86 0.97 6.12
N HIS A 33 3.72 2.01 5.28
CA HIS A 33 2.61 2.10 4.32
C HIS A 33 2.68 1.03 3.24
N GLY A 34 3.89 0.78 2.71
CA GLY A 34 4.09 -0.28 1.71
C GLY A 34 3.79 -1.65 2.28
N ILE A 35 4.28 -1.92 3.51
CA ILE A 35 4.01 -3.19 4.20
C ILE A 35 2.51 -3.35 4.49
N ALA A 36 1.84 -2.28 4.94
CA ALA A 36 0.40 -2.31 5.18
C ALA A 36 -0.39 -2.55 3.90
N THR A 37 0.00 -1.92 2.78
CA THR A 37 -0.62 -2.10 1.46
C THR A 37 -0.42 -3.52 0.95
N ALA A 38 0.82 -4.03 0.99
CA ALA A 38 1.16 -5.39 0.60
C ALA A 38 0.36 -6.43 1.41
N ARG A 39 0.31 -6.26 2.73
CA ARG A 39 -0.49 -7.11 3.61
C ARG A 39 -1.98 -7.02 3.31
N ALA A 40 -2.52 -5.83 3.07
CA ALA A 40 -3.93 -5.65 2.75
C ALA A 40 -4.31 -6.35 1.44
N GLY A 41 -3.51 -6.18 0.37
CA GLY A 41 -3.69 -6.88 -0.89
C GLY A 41 -3.63 -8.39 -0.73
N PHE A 42 -2.62 -8.89 0.00
CA PHE A 42 -2.50 -10.33 0.29
C PHE A 42 -3.75 -10.90 0.98
N MET A 43 -4.22 -10.24 2.04
CA MET A 43 -5.38 -10.71 2.81
C MET A 43 -6.68 -10.68 2.01
N ALA A 44 -6.82 -9.73 1.09
CA ALA A 44 -8.01 -9.60 0.23
C ALA A 44 -7.88 -10.30 -1.12
N GLN A 45 -6.78 -11.03 -1.36
CA GLN A 45 -6.46 -11.66 -2.64
C GLN A 45 -6.42 -10.68 -3.83
N VAL A 46 -6.03 -9.43 -3.56
CA VAL A 46 -5.86 -8.36 -4.55
C VAL A 46 -4.36 -8.18 -4.85
N PRO A 47 -3.93 -8.21 -6.12
CA PRO A 47 -2.54 -7.97 -6.48
C PRO A 47 -2.04 -6.61 -5.97
N ALA A 48 -0.88 -6.59 -5.32
CA ALA A 48 -0.28 -5.37 -4.79
C ALA A 48 1.09 -5.11 -5.44
N THR A 49 1.24 -3.96 -6.08
CA THR A 49 2.51 -3.51 -6.68
C THR A 49 3.12 -2.38 -5.87
N ILE A 50 4.37 -2.53 -5.45
CA ILE A 50 5.06 -1.58 -4.57
C ILE A 50 6.32 -1.06 -5.27
N PHE A 51 6.33 0.24 -5.55
CA PHE A 51 7.47 0.92 -6.16
C PHE A 51 8.42 1.45 -5.08
N LEU A 52 9.72 1.22 -5.27
CA LEU A 52 10.78 1.59 -4.34
C LEU A 52 11.99 2.19 -5.08
N PRO A 53 12.71 3.12 -4.46
CA PRO A 53 13.99 3.58 -5.00
C PRO A 53 15.08 2.53 -4.83
N ASN A 54 16.16 2.62 -5.61
CA ASN A 54 17.30 1.70 -5.56
C ASN A 54 18.05 1.69 -4.22
N ASN A 55 17.88 2.71 -3.38
CA ASN A 55 18.47 2.81 -2.04
C ASN A 55 17.59 2.18 -0.94
N ALA A 56 16.47 1.53 -1.30
CA ALA A 56 15.65 0.81 -0.34
C ALA A 56 16.43 -0.36 0.29
N SER A 57 16.38 -0.48 1.62
CA SER A 57 17.09 -1.55 2.33
C SER A 57 16.53 -2.93 1.97
N LEU A 58 17.42 -3.93 1.89
CA LEU A 58 17.06 -5.31 1.56
C LEU A 58 15.97 -5.87 2.50
N GLU A 59 16.08 -5.58 3.79
CA GLU A 59 15.09 -5.96 4.81
C GLU A 59 13.66 -5.50 4.44
N LYS A 60 13.50 -4.29 3.90
CA LYS A 60 12.18 -3.76 3.49
C LYS A 60 11.65 -4.49 2.26
N ILE A 61 12.52 -4.75 1.29
CA ILE A 61 12.18 -5.49 0.07
C ILE A 61 11.72 -6.90 0.42
N GLU A 62 12.45 -7.60 1.28
CA GLU A 62 12.11 -8.95 1.74
C GLU A 62 10.78 -8.98 2.48
N LYS A 63 10.53 -8.02 3.39
CA LYS A 63 9.24 -7.91 4.08
C LYS A 63 8.07 -7.73 3.12
N LEU A 64 8.23 -6.94 2.06
CA LEU A 64 7.18 -6.75 1.05
C LEU A 64 6.95 -8.02 0.22
N ARG A 65 8.03 -8.67 -0.22
CA ARG A 65 7.96 -9.93 -0.97
C ARG A 65 7.37 -11.07 -0.14
N ALA A 66 7.57 -11.07 1.18
CA ALA A 66 6.95 -12.04 2.09
C ALA A 66 5.41 -11.97 2.06
N TRP A 67 4.84 -10.79 1.77
CA TRP A 67 3.41 -10.58 1.54
C TRP A 67 2.99 -10.79 0.07
N LYS A 68 3.85 -11.41 -0.76
CA LYS A 68 3.59 -11.66 -2.20
C LYS A 68 3.37 -10.40 -3.04
N ALA A 69 3.81 -9.24 -2.56
CA ALA A 69 3.75 -8.02 -3.36
C ALA A 69 4.75 -8.05 -4.53
N ASP A 70 4.34 -7.51 -5.67
CA ASP A 70 5.22 -7.21 -6.81
C ASP A 70 6.04 -5.97 -6.47
N VAL A 71 7.33 -6.16 -6.15
CA VAL A 71 8.22 -5.06 -5.78
C VAL A 71 9.01 -4.60 -6.99
N ARG A 72 8.82 -3.33 -7.38
CA ARG A 72 9.50 -2.71 -8.51
C ARG A 72 10.49 -1.65 -8.04
N ILE A 73 11.77 -1.85 -8.37
CA ILE A 73 12.83 -0.91 -8.04
C ILE A 73 12.98 0.08 -9.19
N VAL A 74 12.55 1.33 -8.99
CA VAL A 74 12.59 2.38 -10.00
C VAL A 74 13.03 3.70 -9.38
N GLY A 75 14.05 4.30 -10.00
CA GLY A 75 14.59 5.60 -9.61
C GLY A 75 15.54 5.56 -8.41
N SER A 76 16.10 6.73 -8.09
CA SER A 76 17.08 6.93 -7.01
C SER A 76 16.48 7.52 -5.74
N ALA A 77 15.33 8.20 -5.87
CA ALA A 77 14.61 8.86 -4.79
C ALA A 77 13.12 8.50 -4.80
N TRP A 78 12.45 8.71 -3.66
CA TRP A 78 11.03 8.40 -3.51
C TRP A 78 10.14 9.07 -4.56
N HIS A 79 10.42 10.32 -4.94
CA HIS A 79 9.63 11.04 -5.94
C HIS A 79 9.66 10.34 -7.30
N GLU A 80 10.81 9.83 -7.74
CA GLU A 80 10.93 9.08 -8.99
C GLU A 80 10.13 7.78 -8.96
N SER A 81 10.23 7.02 -7.87
CA SER A 81 9.43 5.80 -7.66
C SER A 81 7.92 6.12 -7.63
N ASN A 82 7.57 7.28 -7.08
CA ASN A 82 6.18 7.74 -7.03
C ASN A 82 5.63 8.11 -8.42
N VAL A 83 6.44 8.77 -9.25
CA VAL A 83 6.10 9.05 -10.65
C VAL A 83 5.86 7.73 -11.40
N ALA A 84 6.72 6.74 -11.21
CA ALA A 84 6.56 5.42 -11.82
C ALA A 84 5.29 4.69 -11.34
N ALA A 85 4.97 4.78 -10.05
CA ALA A 85 3.73 4.22 -9.49
C ALA A 85 2.47 4.89 -10.06
N LEU A 86 2.50 6.22 -10.25
CA LEU A 86 1.40 6.96 -10.87
C LEU A 86 1.25 6.65 -12.36
N ALA A 87 2.36 6.44 -13.07
CA ALA A 87 2.32 5.97 -14.46
C ALA A 87 1.68 4.58 -14.55
N PHE A 88 2.11 3.65 -13.71
CA PHE A 88 1.54 2.31 -13.63
C PHE A 88 0.04 2.33 -13.33
N HIS A 89 -0.40 3.17 -12.38
CA HIS A 89 -1.82 3.39 -12.09
C HIS A 89 -2.60 3.81 -13.35
N ARG A 90 -2.09 4.80 -14.10
CA ARG A 90 -2.74 5.30 -15.33
C ARG A 90 -2.78 4.27 -16.45
N GLU A 91 -1.74 3.45 -16.59
CA GLU A 91 -1.61 2.45 -17.65
C GLU A 91 -2.44 1.20 -17.39
N THR A 92 -2.54 0.77 -16.14
CA THR A 92 -3.17 -0.52 -15.78
C THR A 92 -4.56 -0.39 -15.16
N GLY A 93 -4.91 0.80 -14.67
CA GLY A 93 -6.12 1.01 -13.86
C GLY A 93 -5.99 0.56 -12.41
N ALA A 94 -4.83 0.06 -11.96
CA ALA A 94 -4.62 -0.34 -10.57
C ALA A 94 -4.84 0.82 -9.60
N ALA A 95 -5.58 0.64 -8.51
CA ALA A 95 -5.90 1.72 -7.58
C ALA A 95 -4.66 2.24 -6.85
N TYR A 96 -4.37 3.54 -6.99
CA TYR A 96 -3.21 4.15 -6.34
C TYR A 96 -3.49 4.52 -4.88
N PHE A 97 -2.78 3.87 -3.96
CA PHE A 97 -2.91 4.06 -2.50
C PHE A 97 -1.88 5.08 -2.01
N HIS A 98 -2.26 6.35 -1.96
CA HIS A 98 -1.33 7.42 -1.60
C HIS A 98 -0.81 7.29 -0.14
N PRO A 99 0.53 7.30 0.08
CA PRO A 99 1.13 7.10 1.41
C PRO A 99 0.86 8.21 2.42
N PHE A 100 0.51 9.42 1.95
CA PHE A 100 0.34 10.61 2.79
C PHE A 100 -1.05 11.28 2.71
N ALA A 101 -1.99 10.78 1.89
CA ALA A 101 -3.22 11.54 1.59
C ALA A 101 -4.50 11.01 2.26
N ALA A 102 -4.43 9.96 3.09
CA ALA A 102 -5.61 9.50 3.81
C ALA A 102 -5.73 10.22 5.17
N ALA A 103 -6.31 11.43 5.13
CA ALA A 103 -7.07 11.98 6.25
C ALA A 103 -8.21 11.04 6.71
N ASP A 104 -8.47 9.98 5.94
CA ASP A 104 -9.39 8.89 6.25
C ASP A 104 -8.82 7.88 7.27
N VAL A 105 -7.53 8.03 7.66
CA VAL A 105 -6.95 7.34 8.84
C VAL A 105 -7.52 7.91 10.15
N VAL A 106 -8.21 9.05 10.13
CA VAL A 106 -8.91 9.61 11.29
C VAL A 106 -10.22 8.87 11.60
N ALA A 107 -10.88 8.22 10.62
CA ALA A 107 -12.08 7.42 10.90
C ALA A 107 -11.76 6.12 11.68
N GLY A 108 -10.52 5.65 11.63
CA GLY A 108 -10.04 4.51 12.42
C GLY A 108 -9.63 4.85 13.87
N GLN A 109 -9.64 6.13 14.26
CA GLN A 109 -9.48 6.53 15.67
C GLN A 109 -10.82 6.48 16.43
N GLY A 110 -11.95 6.24 15.76
CA GLY A 110 -13.27 6.14 16.38
C GLY A 110 -13.63 4.75 16.93
N THR A 111 -12.99 3.67 16.45
CA THR A 111 -13.39 2.29 16.86
C THR A 111 -12.64 1.75 18.07
N VAL A 112 -11.82 2.58 18.74
CA VAL A 112 -11.37 2.34 20.14
C VAL A 112 -12.07 3.30 21.11
N GLY A 113 -12.91 4.21 20.61
CA GLY A 113 -13.77 5.09 21.42
C GLY A 113 -15.21 4.60 21.57
N LEU A 114 -15.54 3.39 21.08
CA LEU A 114 -16.88 2.80 21.18
C LEU A 114 -16.87 1.42 21.88
N GLU A 115 -15.91 1.25 22.79
CA GLU A 115 -16.03 0.30 23.91
C GLU A 115 -15.74 1.05 25.22
N LEU A 116 -16.53 2.10 25.46
CA LEU A 116 -17.00 2.55 26.78
C LEU A 116 -18.42 3.10 26.62
#